data_AF-A0A931RGI6-F1
#
_entry.id   AF-A0A931RGI6-F1
#
_cell.length_a   1.000
_cell.length_b   1.000
_cell.length_c   1.000
_cell.angle_alpha   90.00
_cell.angle_beta   90.00
_cell.angle_gamma   90.00
#
_symmetry.space_group_name_H-M   'P 1'
#
loop_
_entity.id
_entity.type
_entity.pdbx_description
1 polymer ?
#
loop_
_entity_poly.entity_id
_entity_poly.type
_entity_poly.pdbx_seq_one_letter_code
_entity_poly.pdbx_strand_id
1 'polypeptide(L)'
;MPAALKSNIWKYTILLVTNKRVFVAILGVYYLTIPGVTPFWIGIFLLAGNGASFIFDIPSSYIADKIGHKQAIVLSRIIIFFSTFF
;
A
#
# COMPACT_ATOMS: atom_id res chain seq x y z
N MET A 1 -24.64 -10.37 15.24
CA MET A 1 -23.27 -9.82 15.11
C MET A 1 -22.93 -9.00 16.34
N PRO A 2 -21.75 -9.18 16.96
CA PRO A 2 -21.31 -8.33 18.06
C PRO A 2 -21.24 -6.86 17.63
N ALA A 3 -21.67 -5.92 18.47
CA ALA A 3 -21.67 -4.48 18.16
C ALA A 3 -20.27 -3.95 17.77
N ALA A 4 -19.23 -4.49 18.39
CA ALA A 4 -17.83 -4.18 18.07
C ALA A 4 -17.43 -4.56 16.63
N LEU A 5 -17.94 -5.68 16.13
CA LEU A 5 -17.65 -6.16 14.77
C LEU A 5 -18.28 -5.22 13.72
N LYS A 6 -19.54 -4.81 13.94
CA LYS A 6 -20.24 -3.84 13.08
C LYS A 6 -19.48 -2.51 12.99
N SER A 7 -18.93 -2.04 14.11
CA SER A 7 -18.10 -0.82 14.14
C SER A 7 -16.81 -0.95 13.32
N ASN A 8 -16.18 -2.13 13.33
CA ASN A 8 -14.94 -2.37 12.60
C ASN A 8 -15.14 -2.50 11.08
N ILE A 9 -16.26 -3.05 10.63
CA ILE A 9 -16.55 -3.23 9.20
C ILE A 9 -16.52 -1.89 8.45
N TRP A 10 -17.22 -0.87 8.96
CA TRP A 10 -17.26 0.45 8.32
C TRP A 10 -15.87 1.10 8.28
N LYS A 11 -15.09 0.99 9.39
CA LYS A 11 -13.72 1.51 9.46
C LYS A 11 -12.81 0.82 8.45
N TYR A 12 -12.99 -0.48 8.27
CA TYR A 12 -12.28 -1.25 7.26
C TYR A 12 -12.69 -0.84 5.84
N THR A 13 -13.97 -0.53 5.59
CA THR A 13 -14.41 0.03 4.31
C THR A 13 -13.71 1.36 3.99
N ILE A 14 -13.63 2.29 4.94
CA ILE A 14 -12.86 3.54 4.75
C ILE A 14 -11.41 3.21 4.40
N LEU A 15 -10.79 2.30 5.16
CA LEU A 15 -9.41 1.89 4.92
C LEU A 15 -9.21 1.39 3.48
N LEU A 16 -10.11 0.56 2.97
CA LEU A 16 -10.06 0.04 1.60
C LEU A 16 -10.21 1.15 0.56
N VAL A 17 -11.14 2.09 0.77
CA VAL A 17 -11.37 3.21 -0.15
C VAL A 17 -10.15 4.14 -0.21
N THR A 18 -9.59 4.49 0.95
CA THR A 18 -8.43 5.40 1.02
C THR A 18 -7.15 4.75 0.48
N ASN A 19 -7.00 3.42 0.57
CA ASN A 19 -5.82 2.71 0.05
C ASN A 19 -5.92 2.32 -1.42
N LYS A 20 -6.95 2.76 -2.13
CA LYS A 20 -7.09 2.44 -3.55
C LYS A 20 -5.90 3.04 -4.31
N ARG A 21 -5.15 2.19 -5.02
CA ARG A 21 -3.92 2.55 -5.74
C ARG A 21 -4.18 3.32 -7.04
N VAL A 22 -5.10 4.30 -7.02
CA VAL A 22 -5.42 5.15 -8.18
C VAL A 22 -4.19 5.98 -8.59
N PHE A 23 -3.29 6.25 -7.64
CA PHE A 23 -2.08 7.03 -7.87
C PHE A 23 -1.16 6.43 -8.94
N VAL A 24 -1.14 5.09 -9.14
CA VAL A 24 -0.19 4.43 -10.05
C VAL A 24 -0.35 4.92 -11.50
N ALA A 25 -1.59 5.13 -11.95
CA ALA A 25 -1.87 5.65 -13.29
C ALA A 25 -1.39 7.11 -13.44
N ILE A 26 -1.67 7.94 -12.44
CA ILE A 26 -1.26 9.35 -12.41
C ILE A 26 0.27 9.46 -12.39
N LEU A 27 0.92 8.59 -11.63
CA LEU A 27 2.36 8.59 -11.42
C LEU A 27 3.11 8.13 -12.69
N GLY A 28 2.55 7.20 -13.46
CA GLY A 28 3.05 6.84 -14.78
C GLY A 28 3.00 8.01 -15.78
N VAL A 29 1.90 8.77 -15.80
CA VAL A 29 1.79 9.98 -16.65
C VAL A 29 2.79 11.05 -16.21
N TYR A 30 2.91 11.27 -14.90
CA TYR A 30 3.88 12.22 -14.34
C TYR A 30 5.32 11.88 -14.73
N TYR A 31 5.73 10.62 -14.67
CA TYR A 31 7.08 10.22 -15.05
C TYR A 31 7.43 10.53 -16.50
N LEU A 32 6.46 10.48 -17.41
CA LEU A 32 6.68 10.86 -18.81
C LEU A 32 6.90 12.36 -19.01
N THR A 33 6.57 13.20 -18.02
CA THR A 33 6.86 14.64 -18.06
C THR A 33 8.30 14.98 -17.68
N ILE A 34 9.05 14.02 -17.11
CA ILE A 34 10.43 14.21 -16.68
C ILE A 34 11.38 13.96 -17.87
N PRO A 35 12.28 14.90 -18.20
CA PRO A 35 13.20 14.74 -19.32
C PRO A 35 14.12 13.53 -19.11
N GLY A 36 14.21 12.68 -20.13
CA GLY A 36 15.07 11.49 -20.12
C GLY A 36 14.42 10.23 -19.54
N VAL A 37 13.19 10.31 -19.02
CA VAL A 37 12.45 9.13 -18.57
C VAL A 37 11.74 8.48 -19.76
N THR A 38 12.05 7.21 -20.02
CA THR A 38 11.41 6.42 -21.07
C THR A 38 10.37 5.46 -20.46
N PRO A 39 9.37 5.01 -21.24
CA PRO A 39 8.40 4.01 -20.79
C PRO A 39 9.04 2.71 -20.27
N PHE A 40 10.22 2.36 -20.79
CA PHE A 40 10.99 1.21 -20.31
C PHE A 40 11.33 1.33 -18.82
N TRP A 41 11.87 2.48 -18.38
CA TRP A 41 12.20 2.71 -16.98
C TRP A 41 10.97 2.71 -16.07
N ILE A 42 9.86 3.27 -16.55
CA ILE A 42 8.57 3.22 -15.85
C ILE A 42 8.15 1.76 -15.62
N GLY A 43 8.28 0.91 -16.65
CA GLY A 43 8.02 -0.53 -16.54
C GLY A 43 8.90 -1.23 -15.50
N ILE A 44 10.19 -0.91 -15.46
CA ILE A 44 11.12 -1.45 -14.45
C ILE A 44 10.73 -1.02 -13.03
N PHE A 45 10.37 0.25 -12.81
CA PHE A 45 9.93 0.71 -11.49
C PHE A 45 8.62 0.06 -11.05
N LEU A 46 7.67 -0.11 -11.96
CA LEU A 46 6.44 -0.85 -11.69
C LEU A 46 6.71 -2.32 -11.36
N LEU A 47 7.60 -2.97 -12.11
CA LEU A 47 7.98 -4.35 -11.86
C LEU A 47 8.66 -4.50 -10.49
N ALA A 48 9.60 -3.61 -10.16
CA ALA A 48 10.28 -3.62 -8.87
C ALA A 48 9.30 -3.35 -7.71
N GLY A 49 8.40 -2.37 -7.85
CA GLY A 49 7.42 -2.04 -6.82
C GLY A 49 6.38 -3.14 -6.57
N ASN A 50 5.87 -3.77 -7.65
CA ASN A 50 4.94 -4.90 -7.51
C ASN A 50 5.66 -6.17 -7.04
N GLY A 51 6.88 -6.41 -7.50
CA GLY A 51 7.72 -7.52 -7.04
C GLY A 51 8.05 -7.41 -5.56
N ALA A 52 8.44 -6.21 -5.10
CA ALA A 52 8.63 -5.95 -3.68
C ALA A 52 7.33 -6.17 -2.89
N SER A 53 6.19 -5.65 -3.39
CA SER A 53 4.89 -5.88 -2.73
C SER A 53 4.60 -7.38 -2.56
N PHE A 54 4.80 -8.17 -3.62
CA PHE A 54 4.60 -9.61 -3.58
C PHE A 54 5.51 -10.31 -2.55
N ILE A 55 6.79 -9.95 -2.51
CA ILE A 55 7.74 -10.52 -1.56
C ILE A 55 7.37 -10.14 -0.12
N PHE A 56 6.93 -8.90 0.12
CA PHE A 56 6.61 -8.40 1.46
C PHE A 56 5.19 -8.75 1.94
N ASP A 57 4.28 -9.17 1.07
CA ASP A 57 2.95 -9.63 1.46
C ASP A 57 3.02 -10.91 2.33
N ILE A 58 3.96 -11.81 2.05
CA ILE A 58 4.19 -13.04 2.82
C ILE A 58 4.58 -12.74 4.28
N PRO A 59 5.68 -12.02 4.57
CA PRO A 59 6.05 -11.68 5.93
C PRO A 59 5.04 -10.75 6.60
N SER A 60 4.39 -9.84 5.85
CA SER A 60 3.32 -9.00 6.38
C SER A 60 2.16 -9.82 6.92
N SER A 61 1.74 -10.86 6.20
CA SER A 61 0.69 -11.78 6.63
C SER A 61 1.10 -12.54 7.90
N TYR A 62 2.32 -13.07 7.94
CA TYR A 62 2.85 -13.73 9.13
C TYR A 62 2.89 -12.81 10.37
N ILE A 63 3.31 -11.55 10.18
CA ILE A 63 3.31 -10.55 11.25
C ILE A 63 1.87 -10.30 11.73
N ALA A 64 0.92 -10.13 10.80
CA ALA A 64 -0.47 -9.88 11.13
C ALA A 64 -1.10 -11.02 11.94
N ASP A 65 -0.71 -12.26 11.70
CA ASP A 65 -1.15 -13.42 12.48
C ASP A 65 -0.54 -13.44 13.89
N LYS A 66 0.70 -12.94 14.05
CA LYS A 66 1.42 -12.95 15.34
C LYS A 66 1.06 -11.79 16.28
N ILE A 67 0.90 -10.57 15.76
CA ILE A 67 0.57 -9.37 16.56
C ILE A 67 -0.92 -8.99 16.47
N GLY A 68 -1.67 -9.65 15.59
CA GLY A 68 -3.07 -9.36 15.32
C GLY A 68 -3.26 -8.31 14.22
N HIS A 69 -4.27 -8.54 13.37
CA HIS A 69 -4.53 -7.73 12.18
C HIS A 69 -4.66 -6.23 12.45
N LYS A 70 -5.30 -5.83 13.55
CA LYS A 70 -5.50 -4.40 13.87
C LYS A 70 -4.16 -3.70 14.17
N GLN A 71 -3.25 -4.36 14.89
CA GLN A 71 -1.94 -3.80 15.21
C GLN A 71 -1.05 -3.75 13.96
N ALA A 72 -1.09 -4.79 13.12
CA ALA A 72 -0.38 -4.79 11.84
C ALA A 72 -0.85 -3.67 10.90
N ILE A 73 -2.16 -3.40 10.83
CA ILE A 73 -2.70 -2.27 10.07
C ILE A 73 -2.15 -0.94 10.61
N VAL A 74 -2.13 -0.72 11.93
CA VAL A 74 -1.57 0.50 12.51
C VAL A 74 -0.08 0.64 12.21
N LEU A 75 0.70 -0.43 12.35
CA LEU A 75 2.12 -0.46 12.02
C LEU A 75 2.38 -0.07 10.56
N SER A 76 1.62 -0.63 9.61
CA SER A 76 1.73 -0.27 8.20
C SER A 76 1.50 1.22 7.93
N ARG A 77 0.61 1.88 8.69
CA ARG A 77 0.36 3.32 8.55
C ARG A 77 1.54 4.15 9.01
N ILE A 78 2.17 3.75 10.10
CA ILE A 78 3.36 4.42 10.63
C ILE A 78 4.49 4.33 9.59
N ILE A 79 4.70 3.14 9.01
CA ILE A 79 5.73 2.93 7.98
C ILE A 79 5.47 3.80 6.73
N ILE A 80 4.23 3.83 6.23
CA ILE A 80 3.86 4.66 5.06
C ILE A 80 4.02 6.15 5.35
N PHE A 81 3.70 6.60 6.58
CA PHE A 81 3.88 7.98 6.97
C PHE A 81 5.36 8.35 6.89
N PHE A 82 6.25 7.56 7.50
CA PHE A 82 7.70 7.80 7.43
C PHE A 82 8.26 7.74 6.00
N SER A 83 7.75 6.85 5.13
CA SER A 83 8.18 6.78 3.74
C SER A 83 7.77 7.98 2.89
N THR A 84 6.90 8.86 3.41
CA THR A 84 6.48 10.08 2.70
C THR A 84 7.32 11.30 3.13
N PHE A 85 7.96 11.24 4.31
CA PHE A 85 8.81 12.32 4.82
C PHE A 85 10.25 12.25 4.31
N PHE A 86 10.69 11.08 3.86
CA PHE A 86 12.02 10.82 3.35
C PHE A 86 11.94 10.45 1.86
#